data_AF-A0A1X0IHK5-F1
#
_entry.id   AF-A0A1X0IHK5-F1
#
_cell.length_a   1.000
_cell.length_b   1.000
_cell.length_c   1.000
_cell.angle_alpha   90.00
_cell.angle_beta   90.00
_cell.angle_gamma   90.00
#
_symmetry.space_group_name_H-M   'P 1'
#
loop_
_entity.id
_entity.type
_entity.pdbx_description
1 polymer ?
#
loop_
_entity_poly.entity_id
_entity_poly.type
_entity_poly.pdbx_seq_one_letter_code
_entity_poly.pdbx_strand_id
1 'polypeptide(L)'
;MASLQALYPRIARQVRRPLGTVGRIGDHTIFYGRALAGTPHAALHFRKEIIRLIAEISMGAGTLAMIGGTVVVVGFLTLAAGGTLAVQGYSSLGNIGIEALTGFLAAFINVRISAPVVAGIGLAATFGAGVTAQLGAMRIN
;
A
#
# COMPACT_ATOMS: atom_id res chain seq x y z
N MET A 1 -12.55 30.11 -32.42
CA MET A 1 -12.80 29.84 -30.98
C MET A 1 -11.78 30.51 -30.04
N ALA A 2 -11.11 31.60 -30.44
CA ALA A 2 -10.13 32.30 -29.59
C ALA A 2 -10.67 33.60 -28.93
N SER A 3 -11.87 34.05 -29.32
CA SER A 3 -12.40 35.38 -28.98
C SER A 3 -13.11 35.48 -27.62
N LEU A 4 -13.61 34.37 -27.06
CA LEU A 4 -14.34 34.39 -25.78
C LEU A 4 -13.42 34.28 -24.54
N GLN A 5 -12.17 33.85 -24.71
CA GLN A 5 -11.21 33.70 -23.60
C GLN A 5 -10.64 35.03 -23.10
N ALA A 6 -10.69 36.08 -23.93
CA ALA A 6 -10.19 37.41 -23.58
C ALA A 6 -11.15 38.20 -22.68
N LEU A 7 -12.44 37.85 -22.65
CA LEU A 7 -13.48 38.66 -22.01
C LEU A 7 -13.65 38.36 -20.50
N TYR A 8 -13.36 37.15 -20.03
CA TYR A 8 -13.57 36.73 -18.62
C TYR A 8 -12.45 35.81 -18.10
N PRO A 9 -11.24 36.35 -17.80
CA PRO A 9 -10.08 35.55 -17.38
C PRO A 9 -10.26 34.85 -16.01
N ARG A 10 -11.11 35.40 -15.13
CA ARG A 10 -11.35 34.83 -13.78
C ARG A 10 -12.26 33.60 -13.80
N ILE A 11 -13.31 33.61 -14.62
CA ILE A 11 -14.27 32.49 -14.75
C ILE A 11 -13.61 31.31 -15.48
N ALA A 12 -12.84 31.58 -16.54
CA ALA A 12 -12.09 30.54 -17.26
C ALA A 12 -11.05 29.83 -16.36
N ARG A 13 -10.44 30.55 -15.40
CA ARG A 13 -9.49 29.97 -14.43
C ARG A 13 -10.18 29.12 -13.36
N GLN A 14 -11.43 29.44 -13.02
CA GLN A 14 -12.21 28.75 -11.99
C GLN A 14 -12.87 27.46 -12.53
N VAL A 15 -13.22 27.43 -13.81
CA VAL A 15 -13.71 26.22 -14.53
C VAL A 15 -12.56 25.30 -14.95
N ARG A 16 -11.35 25.82 -15.21
CA ARG A 16 -10.17 25.00 -15.55
C ARG A 16 -9.60 24.18 -14.38
N ARG A 17 -9.85 24.59 -13.13
CA ARG A 17 -9.39 23.86 -11.94
C ARG A 17 -10.01 22.45 -11.83
N PRO A 18 -11.35 22.27 -11.89
CA PRO A 18 -11.94 20.94 -11.85
C PRO A 18 -11.58 20.08 -13.07
N LEU A 19 -11.52 20.68 -14.27
CA LEU A 19 -11.10 19.99 -15.50
C LEU A 19 -9.65 19.48 -15.44
N GLY A 20 -8.74 20.23 -14.81
CA GLY A 20 -7.36 19.80 -14.60
C GLY A 20 -7.24 18.61 -13.63
N THR A 21 -8.04 18.56 -12.57
CA THR A 21 -8.10 17.41 -11.65
C THR A 21 -8.67 16.16 -12.31
N VAL A 22 -9.73 16.28 -13.12
CA VAL A 22 -10.30 15.14 -13.84
C VAL A 22 -9.34 14.63 -14.92
N GLY A 23 -8.66 15.54 -15.64
CA GLY A 23 -7.62 15.17 -16.60
C GLY A 23 -6.47 14.40 -15.94
N ARG A 24 -6.00 14.85 -14.77
CA ARG A 24 -4.94 14.18 -14.01
C ARG A 24 -5.36 12.79 -13.52
N ILE A 25 -6.61 12.61 -13.10
CA ILE A 25 -7.15 11.27 -12.75
C ILE A 25 -7.16 10.38 -14.00
N GLY A 26 -7.59 10.91 -15.15
CA GLY A 26 -7.54 10.20 -16.43
C GLY A 26 -6.14 9.74 -16.82
N ASP A 27 -5.13 10.61 -16.67
CA ASP A 27 -3.73 10.27 -16.93
C ASP A 27 -3.22 9.14 -16.02
N HIS A 28 -3.57 9.19 -14.72
CA HIS A 28 -3.25 8.10 -13.80
C HIS A 28 -3.95 6.79 -14.18
N THR A 29 -5.24 6.82 -14.53
CA THR A 29 -5.99 5.63 -14.94
C THR A 29 -5.41 5.01 -16.21
N ILE A 30 -5.05 5.82 -17.20
CA ILE A 30 -4.42 5.35 -18.44
C ILE A 30 -3.03 4.77 -18.15
N PHE A 31 -2.25 5.41 -17.28
CA PHE A 31 -0.96 4.89 -16.85
C PHE A 31 -1.09 3.52 -16.16
N TYR A 32 -1.98 3.39 -15.17
CA TYR A 32 -2.22 2.12 -14.50
C TYR A 32 -2.74 1.05 -15.45
N GLY A 33 -3.68 1.39 -16.34
CA GLY A 33 -4.20 0.47 -17.34
C GLY A 33 -3.11 -0.04 -18.29
N ARG A 34 -2.25 0.85 -18.80
CA ARG A 34 -1.11 0.49 -19.66
C ARG A 34 -0.06 -0.32 -18.91
N ALA A 35 0.25 0.04 -17.67
CA ALA A 35 1.20 -0.69 -16.83
C ALA A 35 0.72 -2.14 -16.56
N LEU A 36 -0.55 -2.30 -16.19
CA LEU A 36 -1.16 -3.61 -15.97
C LEU A 36 -1.23 -4.44 -17.26
N ALA A 37 -1.60 -3.83 -18.38
CA ALA A 37 -1.63 -4.51 -19.68
C ALA A 37 -0.22 -4.92 -20.17
N GLY A 38 0.82 -4.13 -19.85
CA GLY A 38 2.21 -4.44 -20.20
C GLY A 38 2.88 -5.46 -19.29
N THR A 39 2.37 -5.64 -18.06
CA THR A 39 2.90 -6.60 -17.07
C THR A 39 2.99 -8.04 -17.59
N PRO A 40 1.93 -8.65 -18.20
CA PRO A 40 2.04 -10.00 -18.73
C PRO A 40 3.04 -10.13 -19.87
N HIS A 41 3.18 -9.11 -20.72
CA HIS A 41 4.17 -9.11 -21.80
C HIS A 41 5.60 -9.13 -21.24
N ALA A 42 5.87 -8.29 -20.23
CA ALA A 42 7.13 -8.28 -19.50
C ALA A 42 7.41 -9.62 -18.80
N ALA A 43 6.40 -10.17 -18.12
CA ALA A 43 6.47 -11.45 -17.41
C ALA A 43 6.81 -12.63 -18.33
N LEU A 44 6.30 -12.64 -19.56
CA LEU A 44 6.52 -13.74 -20.48
C LEU A 44 7.85 -13.63 -21.23
N HIS A 45 8.24 -12.44 -21.70
CA HIS A 45 9.41 -12.26 -22.56
C HIS A 45 10.69 -11.92 -21.80
N PHE A 46 10.60 -11.31 -20.61
CA PHE A 46 11.76 -10.84 -19.83
C PHE A 46 11.93 -11.60 -18.50
N ARG A 47 11.65 -12.91 -18.50
CA ARG A 47 11.75 -13.77 -17.31
C ARG A 47 13.11 -13.71 -16.62
N LYS A 48 14.20 -13.68 -17.39
CA LYS A 48 15.56 -13.58 -16.84
C LYS A 48 15.78 -12.28 -16.08
N GLU A 49 15.31 -11.16 -16.63
CA GLU A 49 15.45 -9.86 -15.99
C GLU A 49 14.55 -9.76 -14.74
N ILE A 50 13.36 -10.34 -14.79
CA ILE A 50 12.48 -10.43 -13.61
C ILE A 50 13.14 -11.24 -12.51
N ILE A 51 13.73 -12.39 -12.82
CA ILE A 51 14.45 -13.20 -11.84
C ILE A 51 15.66 -12.42 -11.30
N ARG A 52 16.38 -11.69 -12.16
CA ARG A 52 17.49 -10.83 -11.74
C ARG A 52 17.02 -9.74 -10.78
N LEU A 53 15.94 -9.05 -11.09
CA LEU A 53 15.33 -8.02 -10.25
C LEU A 53 14.81 -8.60 -8.93
N ILE A 54 14.17 -9.77 -8.95
CA ILE A 54 13.73 -10.46 -7.74
C ILE A 54 14.95 -10.87 -6.89
N ALA A 55 16.02 -11.36 -7.52
CA ALA A 55 17.26 -11.72 -6.83
C ALA A 55 17.94 -10.48 -6.24
N GLU A 56 17.98 -9.36 -6.95
CA GLU A 56 18.50 -8.08 -6.44
C GLU A 56 17.66 -7.57 -5.27
N ILE A 57 16.33 -7.62 -5.38
CA ILE A 57 15.43 -7.24 -4.30
C ILE A 57 15.54 -8.20 -3.11
N SER A 58 15.83 -9.49 -3.33
CA SER A 58 15.90 -10.47 -2.24
C SER A 58 17.29 -10.56 -1.57
N MET A 59 18.37 -10.35 -2.32
CA MET A 59 19.76 -10.55 -1.87
C MET A 59 20.57 -9.26 -1.73
N GLY A 60 20.05 -8.11 -2.16
CA GLY A 60 20.75 -6.82 -2.03
C GLY A 60 20.89 -6.39 -0.57
N ALA A 61 22.08 -5.89 -0.17
CA ALA A 61 22.34 -5.47 1.21
C ALA A 61 21.37 -4.39 1.72
N GLY A 62 20.98 -3.43 0.87
CA GLY A 62 20.00 -2.39 1.20
C GLY A 62 18.57 -2.92 1.29
N THR A 63 18.22 -3.94 0.52
CA THR A 63 16.90 -4.56 0.53
C THR A 63 16.76 -5.63 1.62
N LEU A 64 17.83 -6.30 2.03
CA LEU A 64 17.85 -7.13 3.23
C LEU A 64 17.53 -6.31 4.49
N ALA A 65 18.05 -5.08 4.59
CA ALA A 65 17.69 -4.16 5.66
C ALA A 65 16.20 -3.77 5.61
N MET A 66 15.65 -3.55 4.41
CA MET A 66 14.22 -3.30 4.22
C MET A 66 13.36 -4.50 4.64
N ILE A 67 13.69 -5.72 4.17
CA ILE A 67 12.97 -6.95 4.50
C ILE A 67 13.04 -7.23 6.00
N GLY A 68 14.23 -7.16 6.60
CA GLY A 68 14.40 -7.28 8.05
C GLY A 68 13.57 -6.25 8.81
N GLY A 69 13.60 -4.98 8.37
CA GLY A 69 12.77 -3.91 8.92
C GLY A 69 11.27 -4.21 8.81
N THR A 70 10.80 -4.72 7.67
CA THR A 70 9.38 -5.08 7.49
C THR A 70 8.94 -6.19 8.45
N VAL A 71 9.76 -7.22 8.64
CA VAL A 71 9.46 -8.33 9.54
C VAL A 71 9.38 -7.85 10.99
N VAL A 72 10.31 -6.98 11.40
CA VAL A 72 10.33 -6.39 12.74
C VAL A 72 9.09 -5.52 12.96
N VAL A 73 8.76 -4.64 12.01
CA VAL A 73 7.61 -3.74 12.11
C VAL A 73 6.29 -4.51 12.14
N VAL A 74 6.09 -5.45 11.20
CA VAL A 74 4.87 -6.26 11.15
C VAL A 74 4.75 -7.15 12.39
N GLY A 75 5.83 -7.77 12.83
CA GLY A 75 5.86 -8.57 14.05
C GLY A 75 5.49 -7.75 15.29
N PHE A 76 6.09 -6.57 15.44
CA PHE A 76 5.80 -5.66 16.55
C PHE A 76 4.36 -5.16 16.52
N LEU A 77 3.86 -4.70 15.37
CA LEU A 77 2.47 -4.27 15.20
C LEU A 77 1.49 -5.40 15.49
N THR A 78 1.80 -6.63 15.06
CA THR A 78 0.92 -7.79 15.27
C THR A 78 0.86 -8.15 16.76
N LEU A 79 1.99 -8.11 17.47
CA LEU A 79 2.02 -8.34 18.92
C LEU A 79 1.26 -7.24 19.68
N ALA A 80 1.49 -5.97 19.34
CA ALA A 80 0.81 -4.84 19.97
C ALA A 80 -0.72 -4.86 19.71
N ALA A 81 -1.12 -5.10 18.47
CA ALA A 81 -2.53 -5.22 18.10
C ALA A 81 -3.19 -6.45 18.75
N GLY A 82 -2.51 -7.60 18.77
CA GLY A 82 -3.01 -8.80 19.42
C GLY A 82 -3.18 -8.65 20.94
N GLY A 83 -2.21 -8.02 21.61
CA GLY A 83 -2.27 -7.74 23.04
C GLY A 83 -3.38 -6.76 23.42
N THR A 84 -3.53 -5.67 22.66
CA THR A 84 -4.61 -4.70 22.88
C THR A 84 -6.00 -5.31 22.64
N LEU A 85 -6.15 -6.16 21.62
CA LEU A 85 -7.37 -6.92 21.37
C LEU A 85 -7.68 -7.90 22.50
N ALA A 86 -6.66 -8.56 23.07
CA ALA A 86 -6.86 -9.47 24.20
C ALA A 86 -7.39 -8.75 25.44
N VAL A 87 -6.80 -7.59 25.80
CA VAL A 87 -7.24 -6.79 26.96
C VAL A 87 -8.64 -6.23 26.77
N GLN A 88 -8.93 -5.70 25.57
CA GLN A 88 -10.26 -5.17 25.24
C GLN A 88 -11.31 -6.28 25.17
N GLY A 89 -10.96 -7.43 24.59
CA GLY A 89 -11.80 -8.61 24.51
C GLY A 89 -12.12 -9.19 25.88
N TYR A 90 -11.12 -9.29 26.76
CA TYR A 90 -11.30 -9.75 28.15
C TYR A 90 -12.26 -8.83 28.92
N SER A 91 -12.03 -7.53 28.88
CA SER A 91 -12.90 -6.56 29.56
C SER A 91 -14.34 -6.58 29.02
N SER A 92 -14.51 -6.72 27.71
CA SER A 92 -15.84 -6.77 27.07
C SER A 92 -16.61 -8.05 27.41
N LEU A 93 -15.93 -9.20 27.41
CA LEU A 93 -16.53 -10.50 27.74
C LEU A 93 -16.75 -10.69 29.24
N GLY A 94 -15.89 -10.12 30.08
CA GLY A 94 -16.05 -10.10 31.54
C GLY A 94 -17.28 -9.33 32.00
N ASN A 95 -17.57 -8.19 31.36
CA ASN A 95 -18.80 -7.42 31.62
C ASN A 95 -20.09 -8.19 31.25
N ILE A 96 -19.99 -9.22 30.40
CA ILE A 96 -21.11 -10.07 29.97
C ILE A 96 -21.14 -11.40 30.78
N GLY A 97 -20.08 -11.69 31.56
CA GLY A 97 -19.94 -12.91 32.36
C GLY A 97 -19.44 -14.14 31.61
N ILE A 98 -18.84 -13.98 30.41
CA ILE A 98 -18.39 -15.08 29.53
C ILE A 98 -16.88 -15.00 29.27
N GLU A 99 -16.09 -14.86 30.32
CA GLU A 99 -14.62 -14.72 30.21
C GLU A 99 -13.93 -15.94 29.58
N ALA A 100 -14.49 -17.14 29.71
CA ALA A 100 -13.94 -18.35 29.11
C ALA A 100 -13.87 -18.29 27.56
N LEU A 101 -14.70 -17.45 26.92
CA LEU A 101 -14.70 -17.29 25.46
C LEU A 101 -13.60 -16.34 24.94
N THR A 102 -12.87 -15.66 25.83
CA THR A 102 -11.88 -14.65 25.46
C THR A 102 -10.74 -15.22 24.60
N GLY A 103 -10.26 -16.42 24.94
CA GLY A 103 -9.26 -17.14 24.14
C GLY A 103 -9.78 -17.52 22.75
N PHE A 104 -11.04 -17.95 22.66
CA PHE A 104 -11.69 -18.25 21.38
C PHE A 104 -11.85 -16.99 20.51
N LEU A 105 -12.33 -15.90 21.10
CA LEU A 105 -12.49 -14.61 20.41
C LEU A 105 -11.14 -14.12 19.88
N ALA A 106 -10.11 -14.14 20.72
CA ALA A 106 -8.76 -13.71 20.36
C ALA A 106 -8.19 -14.57 19.22
N ALA A 107 -8.33 -15.89 19.28
CA ALA A 107 -7.86 -16.78 18.22
C ALA A 107 -8.59 -16.54 16.88
N PHE A 108 -9.91 -16.32 16.94
CA PHE A 108 -10.72 -16.10 15.73
C PHE A 108 -10.40 -14.75 15.07
N ILE A 109 -10.37 -13.65 15.85
CA ILE A 109 -10.16 -12.30 15.32
C ILE A 109 -8.70 -12.10 14.91
N ASN A 110 -7.73 -12.56 15.70
CA ASN A 110 -6.33 -12.30 15.40
C ASN A 110 -5.90 -12.95 14.08
N VAL A 111 -6.31 -14.20 13.83
CA VAL A 111 -5.92 -14.93 12.61
C VAL A 111 -6.66 -14.41 11.38
N ARG A 112 -7.94 -14.03 11.51
CA ARG A 112 -8.79 -13.71 10.36
C ARG A 112 -8.82 -12.23 9.99
N ILE A 113 -8.60 -11.35 10.95
CA ILE A 113 -8.78 -9.90 10.76
C ILE A 113 -7.52 -9.15 11.14
N SER A 114 -7.05 -9.30 12.37
CA SER A 114 -5.93 -8.49 12.87
C SER A 114 -4.64 -8.74 12.08
N ALA A 115 -4.20 -10.00 11.96
CA ALA A 115 -2.96 -10.32 11.27
C ALA A 115 -2.97 -9.94 9.78
N PRO A 116 -4.03 -10.25 8.98
CA PRO A 116 -4.08 -9.82 7.58
C PRO A 116 -4.09 -8.30 7.41
N VAL A 117 -4.83 -7.57 8.25
CA VAL A 117 -4.91 -6.10 8.16
C VAL A 117 -3.59 -5.46 8.55
N VAL A 118 -2.98 -5.90 9.66
CA VAL A 118 -1.68 -5.39 10.11
C VAL A 118 -0.58 -5.71 9.09
N ALA A 119 -0.55 -6.93 8.55
CA ALA A 119 0.39 -7.29 7.50
C ALA A 119 0.16 -6.46 6.24
N GLY A 120 -1.08 -6.27 5.80
CA GLY A 120 -1.40 -5.47 4.62
C GLY A 120 -0.95 -4.02 4.76
N ILE A 121 -1.25 -3.37 5.88
CA ILE A 121 -0.85 -1.99 6.15
C ILE A 121 0.67 -1.89 6.32
N GLY A 122 1.26 -2.79 7.10
CA GLY A 122 2.70 -2.80 7.37
C GLY A 122 3.50 -2.99 6.08
N LEU A 123 3.14 -3.98 5.25
CA LEU A 123 3.78 -4.23 3.96
C LEU A 123 3.56 -3.07 2.99
N ALA A 124 2.36 -2.48 2.93
CA ALA A 124 2.11 -1.32 2.07
C ALA A 124 2.97 -0.12 2.48
N ALA A 125 3.13 0.14 3.78
CA ALA A 125 3.91 1.26 4.29
C ALA A 125 5.41 1.09 4.04
N THR A 126 5.98 -0.08 4.33
CA THR A 126 7.43 -0.28 4.26
C THR A 126 7.89 -0.70 2.87
N PHE A 127 7.24 -1.69 2.26
CA PHE A 127 7.62 -2.20 0.94
C PHE A 127 7.22 -1.22 -0.17
N GLY A 128 6.02 -0.63 -0.08
CA GLY A 128 5.54 0.36 -1.03
C GLY A 128 6.40 1.62 -1.09
N ALA A 129 6.87 2.12 0.06
CA ALA A 129 7.81 3.23 0.11
C ALA A 129 9.15 2.87 -0.57
N GLY A 130 9.65 1.65 -0.38
CA GLY A 130 10.87 1.15 -1.00
C GLY A 130 10.82 1.11 -2.52
N VAL A 131 9.78 0.49 -3.08
CA VAL A 131 9.60 0.38 -4.53
C VAL A 131 9.43 1.77 -5.16
N THR A 132 8.69 2.67 -4.49
CA THR A 132 8.52 4.06 -4.93
C THR A 132 9.86 4.81 -4.94
N ALA A 133 10.70 4.60 -3.93
CA ALA A 133 12.03 5.20 -3.87
C ALA A 133 12.96 4.69 -5.00
N GLN A 134 12.90 3.39 -5.33
CA GLN A 134 13.67 2.81 -6.44
C GLN A 134 13.27 3.40 -7.80
N LEU A 135 11.96 3.47 -8.08
CA LEU A 135 11.42 4.13 -9.27
C LEU A 135 11.83 5.61 -9.34
N GLY A 136 11.83 6.31 -8.21
CA GLY A 136 12.30 7.68 -8.12
C GLY A 136 13.79 7.83 -8.44
N ALA A 137 14.62 6.93 -7.93
CA ALA A 137 16.06 6.91 -8.19
C ALA A 137 16.37 6.66 -9.68
N MET A 138 15.60 5.77 -10.35
CA MET A 138 15.75 5.51 -11.79
C MET A 138 15.48 6.74 -12.68
N ARG A 139 14.76 7.75 -12.17
CA ARG A 139 14.50 9.00 -12.92
C ARG A 139 15.66 9.99 -12.85
N ILE A 140 16.48 9.89 -11.81
CA ILE A 140 17.54 10.87 -11.50
C ILE A 140 18.91 10.38 -12.03
N ASN A 141 19.06 9.07 -12.21
CA ASN A 141 20.21 8.42 -12.84
C ASN A 141 20.09 8.40 -14.37
#